data_AF-D8PBL0-F1
#
_entry.id   AF-D8PBL0-F1
#
_cell.length_a   1.000
_cell.length_b   1.000
_cell.length_c   1.000
_cell.angle_alpha   90.00
_cell.angle_beta   90.00
_cell.angle_gamma   90.00
#
_symmetry.space_group_name_H-M   'P 1'
#
loop_
_entity.id
_entity.type
_entity.pdbx_description
1 polymer ?
#
loop_
_entity_poly.entity_id
_entity_poly.type
_entity_poly.pdbx_seq_one_letter_code
_entity_poly.pdbx_strand_id
1 'polypeptide(L)'
;MHRHSRGLCVGLTMMVCMVWFAAGCSSKPKTTADAKPVSGTDEQIFLGDTIEKNYDPNVIMKRGEAFFDKEEFAEAIVEYQHFLELHRAHQLAVYAQLRLAESHLRMAKSIDRDPEPIQKAIASFEKLRKEFPGSKYEAQALQRIADCHDWLAQTHLFVGQFYYRRASYLAAAHRFDQIMKDYPDKKVAPEALYYLALTYQELGADDWAMEKLQLLAEKYPNSENTGDGRRLLAKLEKKSSPPAPTVAAKTDTPTSQNQSSTTLLAASVPSSSFAASAPPSIPNLKNSPALSLGQPFVSCRLGAWC
;
A
#
# COMPACT_ATOMS: atom_id res chain seq x y z
N MET A 1 -47.04 23.65 -53.00
CA MET A 1 -47.74 24.62 -52.12
C MET A 1 -46.68 25.43 -51.35
N HIS A 2 -46.89 26.76 -51.34
CA HIS A 2 -46.13 27.88 -50.74
C HIS A 2 -45.08 27.56 -49.65
N ARG A 3 -43.82 28.04 -49.68
CA ARG A 3 -43.20 29.40 -49.87
C ARG A 3 -43.29 30.29 -48.60
N HIS A 4 -42.12 30.89 -48.27
CA HIS A 4 -41.86 32.12 -47.48
C HIS A 4 -41.64 32.01 -45.95
N SER A 5 -40.83 32.82 -45.26
CA SER A 5 -39.72 33.79 -45.53
C SER A 5 -39.66 34.78 -44.33
N ARG A 6 -38.47 34.97 -43.74
CA ARG A 6 -37.84 36.23 -43.25
C ARG A 6 -38.48 37.14 -42.17
N GLY A 7 -37.60 37.79 -41.40
CA GLY A 7 -37.76 39.10 -40.71
C GLY A 7 -37.18 39.08 -39.28
N LEU A 8 -36.06 39.70 -38.86
CA LEU A 8 -35.43 41.04 -39.03
C LEU A 8 -35.96 42.14 -38.07
N CYS A 9 -35.15 42.57 -37.09
CA CYS A 9 -35.10 43.90 -36.40
C CYS A 9 -33.96 43.82 -35.33
N VAL A 10 -32.86 44.59 -35.25
CA VAL A 10 -32.49 46.02 -35.41
C VAL A 10 -32.92 46.94 -34.24
N GLY A 11 -31.91 47.62 -33.64
CA GLY A 11 -32.00 48.81 -32.77
C GLY A 11 -31.12 48.64 -31.50
N LEU A 12 -29.89 49.14 -31.37
CA LEU A 12 -29.33 50.52 -31.40
C LEU A 12 -29.83 51.43 -30.25
N THR A 13 -28.86 52.16 -29.65
CA THR A 13 -28.96 53.31 -28.70
C THR A 13 -28.88 52.91 -27.21
N MET A 14 -28.22 53.60 -26.27
CA MET A 14 -27.60 54.93 -26.27
C MET A 14 -26.58 55.06 -25.11
N MET A 15 -25.66 55.99 -25.31
CA MET A 15 -24.54 56.43 -24.47
C MET A 15 -24.99 57.38 -23.33
N VAL A 16 -24.09 57.62 -22.36
CA VAL A 16 -24.00 58.78 -21.42
C VAL A 16 -24.67 58.65 -20.04
N CYS A 17 -23.85 58.54 -18.97
CA CYS A 17 -23.82 59.59 -17.95
C CYS A 17 -22.58 59.49 -17.04
N MET A 18 -21.69 60.46 -17.26
CA MET A 18 -20.54 60.86 -16.47
C MET A 18 -21.07 61.67 -15.28
N VAL A 19 -20.85 61.21 -14.05
CA VAL A 19 -21.07 62.04 -12.85
C VAL A 19 -19.84 61.94 -11.96
N TRP A 20 -18.98 62.94 -12.12
CA TRP A 20 -18.04 63.39 -11.11
C TRP A 20 -18.81 64.02 -9.94
N PHE A 21 -18.53 63.59 -8.72
CA PHE A 21 -18.81 64.38 -7.52
C PHE A 21 -17.51 64.53 -6.73
N ALA A 22 -16.92 65.71 -6.85
CA ALA A 22 -15.88 66.20 -5.96
C ALA A 22 -16.55 66.99 -4.83
N ALA A 23 -16.30 66.60 -3.59
CA ALA A 23 -16.47 67.46 -2.42
C ALA A 23 -15.40 67.06 -1.39
N GLY A 24 -14.33 67.85 -1.33
CA GLY A 24 -13.32 67.79 -0.28
C GLY A 24 -13.52 68.94 0.71
N CYS A 25 -13.55 68.60 2.00
CA CYS A 25 -12.82 69.22 3.11
C CYS A 25 -13.55 69.00 4.44
N SER A 26 -12.92 68.29 5.38
CA SER A 26 -12.62 68.83 6.71
C SER A 26 -12.26 67.70 7.68
N SER A 27 -11.00 67.66 8.12
CA SER A 27 -10.62 67.61 9.54
C SER A 27 -9.14 67.23 9.71
N LYS A 28 -8.44 67.96 10.56
CA LYS A 28 -7.31 67.46 11.35
C LYS A 28 -7.75 67.52 12.82
N PRO A 29 -7.29 66.59 13.67
CA PRO A 29 -6.11 66.93 14.46
C PRO A 29 -5.08 65.80 14.58
N LYS A 30 -3.93 66.20 15.14
CA LYS A 30 -2.63 65.53 15.16
C LYS A 30 -2.55 64.31 16.08
N THR A 31 -1.76 63.37 15.57
CA THR A 31 -0.99 62.31 16.20
C THR A 31 -0.29 62.68 17.52
N THR A 32 -0.35 61.77 18.49
CA THR A 32 0.77 61.47 19.38
C THR A 32 0.94 59.95 19.42
N ALA A 33 1.98 59.47 18.75
CA ALA A 33 2.56 58.15 18.95
C ALA A 33 3.97 58.23 18.39
N ASP A 34 4.91 58.56 19.29
CA ASP A 34 6.33 58.44 19.04
C ASP A 34 6.69 56.98 18.81
N ALA A 35 7.17 56.66 17.61
CA ALA A 35 7.98 55.47 17.37
C ALA A 35 9.04 55.82 16.31
N LYS A 36 10.30 55.69 16.73
CA LYS A 36 11.52 55.86 15.95
C LYS A 36 11.48 55.02 14.65
N PRO A 37 11.92 55.54 13.49
CA PRO A 37 11.92 54.78 12.25
C PRO A 37 13.13 53.85 12.23
N VAL A 38 12.88 52.56 12.45
CA VAL A 38 13.66 51.51 11.79
C VAL A 38 12.95 51.28 10.45
N SER A 39 13.70 51.28 9.35
CA SER A 39 13.26 51.12 7.95
C SER A 39 11.98 50.26 7.80
N GLY A 40 10.81 50.91 7.73
CA GLY A 40 9.57 50.28 8.19
C GLY A 40 8.37 50.40 7.26
N THR A 41 8.54 50.61 5.96
CA THR A 41 7.40 50.78 5.04
C THR A 41 7.00 49.52 4.27
N ASP A 42 7.91 48.58 3.99
CA ASP A 42 7.56 47.38 3.20
C ASP A 42 6.88 46.29 4.03
N GLU A 43 7.26 46.12 5.30
CA GLU A 43 6.68 45.06 6.15
C GLU A 43 5.23 45.38 6.56
N GLN A 44 4.88 46.66 6.72
CA GLN A 44 3.55 47.06 7.19
C GLN A 44 2.45 46.93 6.13
N ILE A 45 2.81 46.81 4.85
CA ILE A 45 1.85 46.63 3.73
C ILE A 45 1.17 45.25 3.79
N PHE A 46 1.79 44.25 4.43
CA PHE A 46 1.30 42.88 4.43
C PHE A 46 0.83 42.36 5.80
N LEU A 47 0.97 43.13 6.89
CA LEU A 47 0.94 42.57 8.25
C LEU A 47 -0.40 42.69 9.02
N GLY A 48 -1.39 43.43 8.52
CA GLY A 48 -2.53 43.83 9.37
C GLY A 48 -3.59 42.74 9.61
N ASP A 49 -3.90 41.94 8.60
CA ASP A 49 -5.13 41.11 8.58
C ASP A 49 -4.95 39.73 7.89
N THR A 50 -3.81 39.53 7.22
CA THR A 50 -3.56 38.38 6.34
C THR A 50 -3.14 37.14 7.10
N ILE A 51 -2.44 37.31 8.23
CA ILE A 51 -1.87 36.20 9.00
C ILE A 51 -3.00 35.36 9.62
N GLU A 52 -3.95 35.98 10.32
CA GLU A 52 -5.09 35.26 10.91
C GLU A 52 -5.95 34.56 9.84
N LYS A 53 -6.19 35.22 8.71
CA LYS A 53 -6.98 34.65 7.60
C LYS A 53 -6.29 33.46 6.95
N ASN A 54 -4.96 33.43 6.89
CA ASN A 54 -4.22 32.32 6.29
C ASN A 54 -4.29 31.04 7.12
N TYR A 55 -4.50 31.15 8.44
CA TYR A 55 -4.62 30.03 9.36
C TYR A 55 -6.08 29.68 9.72
N ASP A 56 -7.07 30.41 9.20
CA ASP A 56 -8.48 30.07 9.40
C ASP A 56 -8.77 28.66 8.82
N PRO A 57 -9.41 27.76 9.60
CA PRO A 57 -9.70 26.39 9.15
C PRO A 57 -10.43 26.35 7.80
N ASN A 58 -11.40 27.24 7.59
CA ASN A 58 -12.19 27.26 6.37
C ASN A 58 -11.37 27.73 5.17
N VAL A 59 -10.42 28.64 5.38
CA VAL A 59 -9.53 29.13 4.32
C VAL A 59 -8.58 28.03 3.87
N ILE A 60 -7.94 27.33 4.82
CA ILE A 60 -7.05 26.19 4.51
C ILE A 60 -7.84 25.10 3.79
N MET A 61 -9.03 24.74 4.32
CA MET A 61 -9.88 23.72 3.70
C MET A 61 -10.24 24.08 2.25
N LYS A 62 -10.76 25.30 2.01
CA LYS A 62 -11.13 25.76 0.67
C LYS A 62 -9.94 25.77 -0.29
N ARG A 63 -8.73 26.04 0.20
CA ARG A 63 -7.52 25.99 -0.62
C ARG A 63 -7.17 24.57 -1.03
N GLY A 64 -7.21 23.63 -0.08
CA GLY A 64 -7.04 22.20 -0.37
C GLY A 64 -8.09 21.67 -1.35
N GLU A 65 -9.35 22.11 -1.22
CA GLU A 65 -10.41 21.77 -2.18
C GLU A 65 -10.14 22.35 -3.57
N ALA A 66 -9.73 23.61 -3.66
CA ALA A 66 -9.39 24.24 -4.94
C ALA A 66 -8.24 23.52 -5.66
N PHE A 67 -7.22 23.06 -4.93
CA PHE A 67 -6.14 22.26 -5.51
C PHE A 67 -6.63 20.88 -5.97
N PHE A 68 -7.45 20.22 -5.16
CA PHE A 68 -8.02 18.93 -5.52
C PHE A 68 -8.89 19.01 -6.77
N ASP A 69 -9.72 20.04 -6.90
CA ASP A 69 -10.62 20.24 -8.03
C ASP A 69 -9.86 20.56 -9.32
N LYS A 70 -8.66 21.13 -9.20
CA LYS A 70 -7.71 21.33 -10.30
C LYS A 70 -6.86 20.10 -10.63
N GLU A 71 -7.05 19.00 -9.90
CA GLU A 71 -6.24 17.78 -9.98
C GLU A 71 -4.76 17.99 -9.58
N GLU A 72 -4.48 19.09 -8.88
CA GLU A 72 -3.18 19.42 -8.25
C GLU A 72 -3.09 18.67 -6.90
N PHE A 73 -3.09 17.33 -6.96
CA PHE A 73 -3.21 16.49 -5.77
C PHE A 73 -2.01 16.58 -4.83
N ALA A 74 -0.82 16.90 -5.35
CA ALA A 74 0.38 17.05 -4.53
C ALA A 74 0.26 18.28 -3.60
N GLU A 75 -0.22 19.39 -4.13
CA GLU A 75 -0.51 20.63 -3.41
C GLU A 75 -1.67 20.42 -2.45
N ALA A 76 -2.73 19.72 -2.89
CA ALA A 76 -3.86 19.38 -2.04
C ALA A 76 -3.46 18.55 -0.81
N ILE A 77 -2.56 17.57 -0.99
CA ILE A 77 -2.02 16.76 0.12
C ILE A 77 -1.37 17.65 1.18
N VAL A 78 -0.55 18.61 0.77
CA VAL A 78 0.14 19.52 1.68
C VAL A 78 -0.85 20.37 2.46
N GLU A 79 -1.86 20.94 1.80
CA GLU A 79 -2.87 21.76 2.47
C GLU A 79 -3.77 20.96 3.42
N TYR A 80 -4.18 19.73 3.06
CA TYR A 80 -4.94 18.88 3.97
C TYR A 80 -4.10 18.41 5.18
N GLN A 81 -2.82 18.11 4.98
CA GLN A 81 -1.90 17.82 6.09
C GLN A 81 -1.76 19.04 7.01
N HIS A 82 -1.57 20.21 6.42
CA HIS A 82 -1.49 21.47 7.17
C HIS A 82 -2.75 21.73 8.00
N PHE A 83 -3.94 21.49 7.44
CA PHE A 83 -5.19 21.57 8.17
C PHE A 83 -5.21 20.63 9.39
N LEU A 84 -4.79 19.38 9.21
CA LEU A 84 -4.83 18.37 10.26
C LEU A 84 -3.82 18.63 11.39
N GLU A 85 -2.68 19.23 11.04
CA GLU A 85 -1.65 19.62 12.00
C GLU A 85 -2.11 20.78 12.89
N LEU A 86 -2.72 21.80 12.29
CA LEU A 86 -3.18 23.00 13.02
C LEU A 86 -4.54 22.81 13.71
N HIS A 87 -5.46 22.08 13.08
CA HIS A 87 -6.88 22.06 13.43
C HIS A 87 -7.44 20.66 13.67
N ARG A 88 -6.68 19.82 14.38
CA ARG A 88 -7.03 18.39 14.62
C ARG A 88 -8.41 18.15 15.24
N ALA A 89 -8.88 19.05 16.12
CA ALA A 89 -10.17 18.92 16.80
C ALA A 89 -11.35 19.57 16.05
N HIS A 90 -11.10 20.16 14.88
CA HIS A 90 -12.13 20.85 14.11
C HIS A 90 -13.13 19.85 13.48
N GLN A 91 -14.38 20.27 13.28
CA GLN A 91 -15.43 19.42 12.70
C GLN A 91 -15.07 18.89 11.30
N LEU A 92 -14.27 19.65 10.55
CA LEU A 92 -13.79 19.29 9.23
C LEU A 92 -12.54 18.39 9.23
N ALA A 93 -11.96 18.06 10.39
CA ALA A 93 -10.74 17.25 10.45
C ALA A 93 -10.94 15.85 9.85
N VAL A 94 -12.08 15.21 10.11
CA VAL A 94 -12.42 13.92 9.49
C VAL A 94 -12.51 14.04 7.97
N TYR A 95 -13.08 15.14 7.48
CA TYR A 95 -13.21 15.39 6.06
C TYR A 95 -11.85 15.70 5.39
N ALA A 96 -10.99 16.49 6.04
CA ALA A 96 -9.62 16.72 5.59
C ALA A 96 -8.83 15.42 5.49
N GLN A 97 -8.93 14.54 6.49
CA GLN A 97 -8.25 13.24 6.49
C GLN A 97 -8.76 12.34 5.36
N LEU A 98 -10.06 12.38 5.06
CA LEU A 98 -10.62 11.65 3.92
C LEU A 98 -10.05 12.18 2.60
N ARG A 99 -10.11 13.50 2.39
CA ARG A 99 -9.63 14.13 1.16
C ARG A 99 -8.13 13.94 0.97
N LEU A 100 -7.35 13.96 2.05
CA LEU A 100 -5.93 13.60 2.04
C LEU A 100 -5.70 12.18 1.49
N ALA A 101 -6.44 11.20 2.01
CA ALA A 101 -6.33 9.82 1.54
C ALA A 101 -6.78 9.66 0.07
N GLU A 102 -7.85 10.36 -0.33
CA GLU A 102 -8.31 10.38 -1.71
C GLU A 102 -7.30 11.05 -2.65
N SER A 103 -6.63 12.13 -2.23
CA SER A 103 -5.56 12.75 -3.02
C SER A 103 -4.40 11.79 -3.25
N HIS A 104 -3.97 11.04 -2.23
CA HIS A 104 -2.96 10.00 -2.39
C HIS A 104 -3.38 8.91 -3.37
N LEU A 105 -4.65 8.49 -3.33
CA LEU A 105 -5.20 7.51 -4.27
C LEU A 105 -5.20 8.06 -5.71
N ARG A 106 -5.58 9.33 -5.90
CA ARG A 106 -5.61 9.99 -7.21
C ARG A 106 -4.22 10.24 -7.82
N MET A 107 -3.18 10.27 -6.99
CA MET A 107 -1.79 10.33 -7.46
C MET A 107 -1.33 9.03 -8.16
N ALA A 108 -2.01 7.91 -7.92
CA ALA A 108 -1.71 6.66 -8.61
C ALA A 108 -2.18 6.72 -10.07
N LYS A 109 -1.27 6.41 -11.00
CA LYS A 109 -1.51 6.53 -12.45
C LYS A 109 -2.01 5.22 -13.07
N SER A 110 -1.17 4.19 -13.05
CA SER A 110 -1.44 2.91 -13.70
C SER A 110 -0.75 1.76 -12.96
N ILE A 111 -1.20 0.54 -13.21
CA ILE A 111 -0.79 -0.68 -12.49
C ILE A 111 0.71 -0.99 -12.64
N ASP A 112 1.31 -0.56 -13.74
CA ASP A 112 2.74 -0.70 -14.08
C ASP A 112 3.65 0.36 -13.41
N ARG A 113 3.08 1.33 -12.71
CA ARG A 113 3.81 2.42 -12.05
C ARG A 113 4.04 2.13 -10.57
N ASP A 114 4.77 3.02 -9.93
CA ASP A 114 5.10 2.94 -8.52
C ASP A 114 3.81 2.83 -7.66
N PRO A 115 3.67 1.77 -6.83
CA PRO A 115 2.53 1.60 -5.94
C PRO A 115 2.60 2.45 -4.66
N GLU A 116 3.69 3.20 -4.41
CA GLU A 116 3.84 4.03 -3.20
C GLU A 116 2.62 4.94 -2.90
N PRO A 117 2.00 5.64 -3.89
CA PRO A 117 0.82 6.45 -3.62
C PRO A 117 -0.37 5.65 -3.06
N ILE A 118 -0.55 4.40 -3.53
CA ILE A 118 -1.60 3.51 -3.04
C ILE A 118 -1.32 3.09 -1.60
N GLN A 119 -0.06 2.80 -1.26
CA GLN A 119 0.33 2.45 0.11
C GLN A 119 0.10 3.63 1.06
N LYS A 120 0.43 4.86 0.64
CA LYS A 120 0.15 6.09 1.39
C LYS A 120 -1.35 6.34 1.55
N ALA A 121 -2.15 6.03 0.53
CA ALA A 121 -3.61 6.12 0.60
C ALA A 121 -4.17 5.15 1.65
N ILE A 122 -3.75 3.88 1.64
CA ILE A 122 -4.15 2.88 2.65
C ILE A 122 -3.82 3.39 4.06
N ALA A 123 -2.57 3.81 4.29
CA ALA A 123 -2.14 4.32 5.59
C ALA A 123 -2.99 5.54 6.04
N SER A 124 -3.37 6.41 5.11
CA SER A 124 -4.20 7.59 5.39
C SER A 124 -5.65 7.22 5.69
N PHE A 125 -6.23 6.24 5.00
CA PHE A 125 -7.57 5.71 5.31
C PHE A 125 -7.59 4.96 6.65
N GLU A 126 -6.55 4.17 6.96
CA GLU A 126 -6.41 3.52 8.25
C GLU A 126 -6.28 4.53 9.39
N LYS A 127 -5.51 5.60 9.17
CA LYS A 127 -5.41 6.72 10.11
C LYS A 127 -6.76 7.38 10.34
N LEU A 128 -7.58 7.58 9.31
CA LEU A 128 -8.96 8.08 9.46
C LEU A 128 -9.77 7.21 10.42
N ARG A 129 -9.74 5.89 10.21
CA ARG A 129 -10.49 4.94 11.04
C ARG A 129 -9.99 4.92 12.49
N LYS A 130 -8.69 5.06 12.69
CA LYS A 130 -8.06 5.04 14.00
C LYS A 130 -8.28 6.34 14.77
N GLU A 131 -8.16 7.49 14.12
CA GLU A 131 -8.28 8.81 14.76
C GLU A 131 -9.75 9.26 14.88
N PHE A 132 -10.64 8.83 13.98
CA PHE A 132 -12.05 9.24 13.92
C PHE A 132 -13.02 8.05 13.84
N PRO A 133 -13.11 7.22 14.89
CA PRO A 133 -13.99 6.06 14.92
C PRO A 133 -15.47 6.47 14.89
N GLY A 134 -16.30 5.71 14.19
CA GLY A 134 -17.76 5.97 14.10
C GLY A 134 -18.14 7.16 13.22
N SER A 135 -17.19 7.71 12.46
CA SER A 135 -17.46 8.80 11.52
C SER A 135 -18.28 8.32 10.31
N LYS A 136 -19.03 9.24 9.69
CA LYS A 136 -19.81 8.93 8.47
C LYS A 136 -18.97 8.42 7.29
N TYR A 137 -17.65 8.65 7.33
CA TYR A 137 -16.71 8.27 6.28
C TYR A 137 -16.01 6.93 6.54
N GLU A 138 -16.25 6.30 7.69
CA GLU A 138 -15.59 5.03 8.05
C GLU A 138 -15.91 3.91 7.05
N ALA A 139 -17.19 3.77 6.67
CA ALA A 139 -17.61 2.77 5.69
C ALA A 139 -16.97 3.01 4.31
N GLN A 140 -16.89 4.27 3.89
CA GLN A 140 -16.21 4.64 2.64
C GLN A 140 -14.71 4.32 2.72
N ALA A 141 -14.05 4.64 3.83
CA ALA A 141 -12.63 4.36 4.02
C ALA A 141 -12.34 2.84 3.97
N LEU A 142 -13.18 2.02 4.60
CA LEU A 142 -13.07 0.56 4.54
C LEU A 142 -13.16 0.03 3.10
N GLN A 143 -14.13 0.51 2.34
CA GLN A 143 -14.29 0.13 0.94
C GLN A 143 -13.05 0.54 0.14
N ARG A 144 -12.58 1.78 0.29
CA ARG A 144 -11.39 2.26 -0.44
C ARG A 144 -10.12 1.51 -0.06
N ILE A 145 -9.95 1.09 1.20
CA ILE A 145 -8.83 0.23 1.62
C ILE A 145 -8.91 -1.12 0.89
N ALA A 146 -10.10 -1.72 0.83
CA ALA A 146 -10.28 -2.99 0.12
C ALA A 146 -9.94 -2.86 -1.38
N ASP A 147 -10.38 -1.77 -2.03
CA ASP A 147 -10.08 -1.45 -3.42
C ASP A 147 -8.57 -1.24 -3.65
N CYS A 148 -7.88 -0.57 -2.71
CA CYS A 148 -6.44 -0.36 -2.78
C CYS A 148 -5.66 -1.69 -2.68
N HIS A 149 -6.09 -2.60 -1.81
CA HIS A 149 -5.49 -3.94 -1.74
C HIS A 149 -5.76 -4.77 -3.00
N ASP A 150 -6.94 -4.63 -3.61
CA ASP A 150 -7.23 -5.26 -4.91
C ASP A 150 -6.28 -4.74 -6.00
N TRP A 151 -6.02 -3.42 -6.01
CA TRP A 151 -5.05 -2.81 -6.93
C TRP A 151 -3.64 -3.36 -6.68
N LEU A 152 -3.16 -3.35 -5.43
CA LEU A 152 -1.83 -3.85 -5.11
C LEU A 152 -1.66 -5.32 -5.54
N ALA A 153 -2.65 -6.17 -5.28
CA ALA A 153 -2.62 -7.56 -5.70
C ALA A 153 -2.52 -7.69 -7.25
N GLN A 154 -3.24 -6.86 -8.01
CA GLN A 154 -3.13 -6.79 -9.47
C GLN A 154 -1.75 -6.32 -9.93
N THR A 155 -1.15 -5.32 -9.25
CA THR A 155 0.22 -4.86 -9.54
C THR A 155 1.24 -5.98 -9.33
N HIS A 156 1.16 -6.72 -8.23
CA HIS A 156 2.05 -7.87 -8.00
C HIS A 156 1.89 -8.94 -9.08
N LEU A 157 0.66 -9.24 -9.50
CA LEU A 157 0.37 -10.22 -10.54
C LEU A 157 0.99 -9.78 -11.88
N PHE A 158 0.75 -8.53 -12.27
CA PHE A 158 1.27 -7.93 -13.50
C PHE A 158 2.81 -7.99 -13.55
N VAL A 159 3.47 -7.60 -12.45
CA VAL A 159 4.93 -7.64 -12.34
C VAL A 159 5.45 -9.08 -12.35
N GLY A 160 4.75 -10.01 -11.68
CA GLY A 160 5.09 -11.44 -11.70
C GLY A 160 5.02 -12.04 -13.11
N GLN A 161 3.94 -11.76 -13.85
CA GLN A 161 3.77 -12.19 -15.25
C GLN A 161 4.83 -11.57 -16.17
N PHE A 162 5.23 -10.32 -15.92
CA PHE A 162 6.34 -9.70 -16.64
C PHE A 162 7.66 -10.45 -16.41
N TYR A 163 8.00 -10.77 -15.16
CA TYR A 163 9.23 -11.54 -14.87
C TYR A 163 9.18 -12.97 -15.43
N TYR A 164 8.01 -13.61 -15.39
CA TYR A 164 7.80 -14.93 -15.98
C TYR A 164 8.10 -14.92 -17.48
N ARG A 165 7.54 -13.96 -18.23
CA ARG A 165 7.79 -13.80 -19.67
C ARG A 165 9.26 -13.51 -20.01
N ARG A 166 10.02 -12.95 -19.06
CA ARG A 166 11.46 -12.71 -19.20
C ARG A 166 12.33 -13.89 -18.75
N ALA A 167 11.74 -15.05 -18.47
CA ALA A 167 12.41 -16.24 -17.91
C ALA A 167 13.15 -15.96 -16.58
N SER A 168 12.75 -14.91 -15.85
CA SER A 168 13.28 -14.61 -14.52
C SER A 168 12.41 -15.28 -13.47
N TYR A 169 12.46 -16.62 -13.43
CA TYR A 169 11.52 -17.43 -12.66
C TYR A 169 11.63 -17.24 -11.14
N LEU A 170 12.83 -16.99 -10.62
CA LEU A 170 13.02 -16.72 -9.18
C LEU A 170 12.34 -15.42 -8.75
N ALA A 171 12.48 -14.35 -9.55
CA ALA A 171 11.82 -13.07 -9.28
C ALA A 171 10.29 -13.18 -9.46
N ALA A 172 9.84 -13.92 -10.47
CA ALA A 172 8.43 -14.19 -10.69
C ALA A 172 7.81 -14.96 -9.51
N ALA A 173 8.45 -16.04 -9.06
CA ALA A 173 8.02 -16.83 -7.91
C ALA A 173 7.88 -15.96 -6.66
N HIS A 174 8.86 -15.08 -6.38
CA HIS A 174 8.77 -14.14 -5.26
C HIS A 174 7.54 -13.22 -5.36
N ARG A 175 7.21 -12.72 -6.56
CA ARG A 175 6.04 -11.85 -6.75
C ARG A 175 4.72 -12.58 -6.57
N PHE A 176 4.60 -13.81 -7.07
CA PHE A 176 3.39 -14.61 -6.86
C PHE A 176 3.23 -15.08 -5.41
N ASP A 177 4.34 -15.41 -4.74
CA ASP A 177 4.34 -15.78 -3.32
C ASP A 177 3.91 -14.61 -2.42
N GLN A 178 4.28 -13.36 -2.76
CA GLN A 178 3.77 -12.17 -2.06
C GLN A 178 2.23 -12.08 -2.13
N ILE A 179 1.62 -12.41 -3.26
CA ILE A 179 0.15 -12.42 -3.40
C ILE A 179 -0.46 -13.49 -2.50
N MET A 180 0.17 -14.66 -2.36
CA MET A 180 -0.35 -15.73 -1.51
C MET A 180 -0.24 -15.42 -0.02
N LYS A 181 0.78 -14.64 0.36
CA LYS A 181 0.99 -14.19 1.74
C LYS A 181 0.05 -13.06 2.13
N ASP A 182 -0.02 -12.03 1.28
CA ASP A 182 -0.69 -10.77 1.63
C ASP A 182 -2.14 -10.72 1.14
N TYR A 183 -2.47 -11.45 0.06
CA TYR A 183 -3.74 -11.34 -0.68
C TYR A 183 -4.38 -12.69 -1.07
N PRO A 184 -4.49 -13.68 -0.16
CA PRO A 184 -5.06 -14.99 -0.52
C PRO A 184 -6.54 -14.92 -0.92
N ASP A 185 -7.32 -14.01 -0.33
CA ASP A 185 -8.77 -13.96 -0.58
C ASP A 185 -9.16 -13.14 -1.83
N LYS A 186 -8.17 -12.58 -2.54
CA LYS A 186 -8.42 -11.69 -3.68
C LYS A 186 -8.65 -12.48 -4.97
N LYS A 187 -9.38 -11.89 -5.91
CA LYS A 187 -9.73 -12.52 -7.20
C LYS A 187 -8.51 -12.98 -8.02
N VAL A 188 -7.37 -12.31 -7.85
CA VAL A 188 -6.11 -12.63 -8.54
C VAL A 188 -5.35 -13.80 -7.90
N ALA A 189 -5.72 -14.24 -6.70
CA ALA A 189 -5.04 -15.30 -5.98
C ALA A 189 -4.96 -16.65 -6.73
N PRO A 190 -6.05 -17.20 -7.30
CA PRO A 190 -5.97 -18.46 -8.05
C PRO A 190 -5.03 -18.38 -9.26
N GLU A 191 -5.07 -17.25 -9.98
CA GLU A 191 -4.19 -17.01 -11.13
C GLU A 191 -2.72 -16.93 -10.69
N ALA A 192 -2.43 -16.17 -9.63
CA ALA A 192 -1.09 -16.07 -9.06
C ALA A 192 -0.56 -17.43 -8.58
N LEU A 193 -1.40 -18.26 -7.95
CA LEU A 193 -1.01 -19.59 -7.49
C LEU A 193 -0.71 -20.55 -8.66
N TYR A 194 -1.50 -20.45 -9.74
CA TYR A 194 -1.23 -21.19 -10.98
C TYR A 194 0.10 -20.78 -11.61
N TYR A 195 0.36 -19.47 -11.73
CA TYR A 195 1.64 -18.99 -12.24
C TYR A 195 2.81 -19.33 -11.32
N LEU A 196 2.61 -19.38 -9.99
CA LEU A 196 3.61 -19.84 -9.05
C LEU A 196 3.98 -21.31 -9.31
N ALA A 197 2.98 -22.18 -9.54
CA ALA A 197 3.24 -23.56 -9.94
C ALA A 197 4.00 -23.66 -11.27
N LEU A 198 3.61 -22.88 -12.27
CA LEU A 198 4.34 -22.79 -13.55
C LEU A 198 5.79 -22.35 -13.34
N THR A 199 6.05 -21.34 -12.50
CA THR A 199 7.42 -20.92 -12.20
C THR A 199 8.25 -22.03 -11.56
N TYR A 200 7.67 -22.83 -10.66
CA TYR A 200 8.38 -23.94 -10.03
C TYR A 200 8.69 -25.07 -11.01
N GLN A 201 7.76 -25.37 -11.92
CA GLN A 201 8.01 -26.33 -12.99
C GLN A 201 9.18 -25.86 -13.89
N GLU A 202 9.20 -24.58 -14.28
CA GLU A 202 10.27 -24.01 -15.10
C GLU A 202 11.63 -24.00 -14.36
N LEU A 203 11.61 -23.91 -13.03
CA LEU A 203 12.79 -24.07 -12.18
C LEU A 203 13.22 -25.55 -11.98
N GLY A 204 12.43 -26.51 -12.45
CA GLY A 204 12.66 -27.95 -12.24
C GLY A 204 12.25 -28.47 -10.86
N ALA A 205 11.60 -27.65 -10.04
CA ALA A 205 11.06 -28.03 -8.73
C ALA A 205 9.64 -28.59 -8.88
N ASP A 206 9.51 -29.73 -9.56
CA ASP A 206 8.22 -30.35 -9.88
C ASP A 206 7.42 -30.70 -8.60
N ASP A 207 8.07 -31.11 -7.52
CA ASP A 207 7.42 -31.42 -6.24
C ASP A 207 6.68 -30.20 -5.66
N TRP A 208 7.33 -29.04 -5.67
CA TRP A 208 6.72 -27.78 -5.22
C TRP A 208 5.63 -27.30 -6.17
N ALA A 209 5.80 -27.51 -7.47
CA ALA A 209 4.76 -27.21 -8.45
C ALA A 209 3.49 -28.04 -8.18
N MET A 210 3.63 -29.35 -7.96
CA MET A 210 2.51 -30.24 -7.65
C MET A 210 1.80 -29.82 -6.36
N GLU A 211 2.53 -29.48 -5.31
CA GLU A 211 1.96 -28.99 -4.04
C GLU A 211 1.09 -27.74 -4.27
N LYS A 212 1.57 -26.76 -5.03
CA LYS A 212 0.81 -25.53 -5.30
C LYS A 212 -0.42 -25.77 -6.18
N LEU A 213 -0.36 -26.72 -7.11
CA LEU A 213 -1.50 -27.13 -7.94
C LEU A 213 -2.57 -27.88 -7.14
N GLN A 214 -2.16 -28.73 -6.19
CA GLN A 214 -3.07 -29.38 -5.25
C GLN A 214 -3.77 -28.33 -4.38
N LEU A 215 -3.01 -27.38 -3.84
CA LEU A 215 -3.55 -26.26 -3.08
C LEU A 215 -4.55 -25.42 -3.89
N LEU A 216 -4.26 -25.18 -5.17
CA LEU A 216 -5.16 -24.48 -6.10
C LEU A 216 -6.49 -25.23 -6.26
N ALA A 217 -6.43 -26.56 -6.42
CA ALA A 217 -7.62 -27.40 -6.57
C ALA A 217 -8.47 -27.46 -5.29
N GLU A 218 -7.83 -27.43 -4.13
CA GLU A 218 -8.49 -27.45 -2.81
C GLU A 218 -9.12 -26.11 -2.47
N LYS A 219 -8.35 -25.01 -2.53
CA LYS A 219 -8.82 -23.69 -2.08
C LYS A 219 -9.69 -22.96 -3.09
N TYR A 220 -9.44 -23.16 -4.39
CA TYR A 220 -10.12 -22.39 -5.45
C TYR A 220 -10.76 -23.33 -6.49
N PRO A 221 -11.75 -24.16 -6.13
CA PRO A 221 -12.31 -25.16 -7.06
C PRO A 221 -13.03 -24.55 -8.28
N ASN A 222 -13.54 -23.33 -8.16
CA ASN A 222 -14.38 -22.65 -9.17
C ASN A 222 -13.62 -21.60 -10.01
N SER A 223 -12.30 -21.54 -9.93
CA SER A 223 -11.51 -20.56 -10.68
C SER A 223 -11.24 -21.01 -12.12
N GLU A 224 -11.03 -20.05 -13.03
CA GLU A 224 -10.71 -20.33 -14.44
C GLU A 224 -9.42 -21.18 -14.57
N ASN A 225 -8.41 -20.87 -13.75
CA ASN A 225 -7.11 -21.55 -13.78
C ASN A 225 -7.12 -22.96 -13.18
N THR A 226 -8.17 -23.35 -12.46
CA THR A 226 -8.24 -24.67 -11.81
C THR A 226 -8.26 -25.80 -12.84
N GLY A 227 -8.93 -25.59 -13.98
CA GLY A 227 -8.97 -26.56 -15.07
C GLY A 227 -7.58 -26.81 -15.66
N ASP A 228 -6.84 -25.74 -15.94
CA ASP A 228 -5.48 -25.83 -16.47
C ASP A 228 -4.48 -26.35 -15.43
N GLY A 229 -4.65 -25.96 -14.17
CA GLY A 229 -3.88 -26.48 -13.05
C GLY A 229 -4.00 -27.99 -12.88
N ARG A 230 -5.21 -28.56 -13.00
CA ARG A 230 -5.42 -30.02 -12.96
C ARG A 230 -4.75 -30.74 -14.11
N ARG A 231 -4.80 -30.17 -15.32
CA ARG A 231 -4.11 -30.73 -16.50
C ARG A 231 -2.60 -30.73 -16.31
N LEU A 232 -2.06 -29.65 -15.75
CA LEU A 232 -0.64 -29.54 -15.45
C LEU A 232 -0.22 -30.56 -14.38
N LEU A 233 -1.00 -30.71 -13.31
CA LEU A 233 -0.75 -31.68 -12.25
C LEU A 233 -0.64 -33.10 -12.80
N ALA A 234 -1.63 -33.53 -13.61
CA ALA A 234 -1.62 -34.86 -14.22
C ALA A 234 -0.40 -35.08 -15.15
N LYS A 235 0.08 -34.03 -15.82
CA LYS A 235 1.29 -34.07 -16.65
C LYS A 235 2.54 -34.28 -15.79
N LEU A 236 2.65 -33.58 -14.66
CA LEU A 236 3.77 -33.70 -13.73
C LEU A 236 3.76 -35.06 -13.02
N GLU A 237 2.61 -35.56 -12.60
CA GLU A 237 2.47 -36.90 -12.01
C GLU A 237 2.95 -37.99 -12.97
N LYS A 238 2.54 -37.92 -14.24
CA LYS A 238 3.01 -38.85 -15.28
C LYS A 238 4.52 -38.77 -15.51
N LYS A 239 5.11 -37.57 -15.42
CA LYS A 239 6.56 -37.36 -15.53
C LYS A 239 7.28 -37.95 -14.32
N SER A 240 6.70 -37.83 -13.12
CA SER A 240 7.26 -38.34 -11.87
C SER A 240 7.15 -39.86 -11.73
N SER A 241 6.14 -40.50 -12.35
CA SER A 241 6.03 -41.96 -12.42
C SER A 241 7.04 -42.51 -13.44
N PRO A 242 8.09 -43.25 -13.01
CA PRO A 242 8.97 -43.94 -13.95
C PRO A 242 8.17 -44.95 -14.80
N PRO A 243 8.63 -45.33 -16.00
CA PRO A 243 8.12 -46.54 -16.62
C PRO A 243 8.34 -47.70 -15.64
N ALA A 244 7.25 -48.39 -15.26
CA ALA A 244 7.32 -49.53 -14.38
C ALA A 244 8.43 -50.49 -14.85
N PRO A 245 9.39 -50.89 -13.99
CA PRO A 245 10.25 -52.00 -14.34
C PRO A 245 9.37 -53.24 -14.45
N THR A 246 9.26 -53.78 -15.67
CA THR A 246 8.73 -55.11 -15.91
C THR A 246 9.66 -56.10 -15.21
N VAL A 247 9.32 -56.51 -13.99
CA VAL A 247 9.91 -57.70 -13.36
C VAL A 247 8.77 -58.62 -12.97
N ALA A 248 8.33 -59.38 -13.96
CA ALA A 248 7.72 -60.68 -13.75
C ALA A 248 8.83 -61.72 -13.73
N ALA A 249 9.00 -62.42 -12.61
CA ALA A 249 9.16 -63.89 -12.56
C ALA A 249 9.67 -64.31 -11.17
N LYS A 250 8.89 -65.19 -10.56
CA LYS A 250 9.15 -65.96 -9.33
C LYS A 250 10.13 -67.10 -9.63
N THR A 251 10.98 -67.47 -8.65
CA THR A 251 11.18 -68.86 -8.19
C THR A 251 12.05 -68.94 -6.91
N ASP A 252 11.38 -69.28 -5.80
CA ASP A 252 11.61 -70.42 -4.88
C ASP A 252 13.00 -70.74 -4.26
N THR A 253 13.11 -70.47 -2.93
CA THR A 253 13.63 -71.26 -1.75
C THR A 253 14.99 -72.03 -1.76
N PRO A 254 15.57 -72.52 -0.61
CA PRO A 254 15.60 -72.12 0.83
C PRO A 254 17.00 -72.28 1.55
N THR A 255 17.06 -72.01 2.88
CA THR A 255 18.03 -72.55 3.91
C THR A 255 19.38 -71.79 4.01
N SER A 256 19.98 -71.41 5.16
CA SER A 256 19.94 -71.85 6.56
C SER A 256 20.60 -70.81 7.50
N GLN A 257 20.19 -70.80 8.78
CA GLN A 257 21.01 -70.58 10.01
C GLN A 257 21.68 -69.20 10.20
N ASN A 258 21.80 -68.57 11.38
CA ASN A 258 21.52 -68.80 12.81
C ASN A 258 21.83 -67.41 13.41
N GLN A 259 21.16 -66.82 14.40
CA GLN A 259 21.19 -67.18 15.81
C GLN A 259 20.08 -66.41 16.55
N SER A 260 19.36 -67.15 17.38
CA SER A 260 18.59 -66.67 18.53
C SER A 260 19.53 -66.01 19.55
N SER A 261 19.12 -65.02 20.33
CA SER A 261 18.22 -65.24 21.49
C SER A 261 17.98 -63.89 22.19
N THR A 262 16.70 -63.57 22.44
CA THR A 262 16.13 -63.11 23.73
C THR A 262 16.85 -61.93 24.44
N THR A 263 16.21 -60.82 24.78
CA THR A 263 15.11 -60.74 25.75
C THR A 263 14.52 -59.33 25.82
N LEU A 264 13.20 -59.28 25.61
CA LEU A 264 12.11 -58.51 26.22
C LEU A 264 12.35 -57.28 27.14
N LEU A 265 11.36 -56.36 27.04
CA LEU A 265 10.83 -55.34 27.97
C LEU A 265 11.08 -53.90 27.46
N ALA A 266 10.18 -53.24 26.73
CA ALA A 266 8.77 -52.87 26.98
C ALA A 266 8.57 -51.82 28.09
N ALA A 267 7.84 -50.77 27.72
CA ALA A 267 7.17 -49.75 28.53
C ALA A 267 8.08 -48.68 29.14
N SER A 268 7.73 -47.39 29.24
CA SER A 268 6.53 -46.63 28.87
C SER A 268 6.84 -45.17 29.23
N VAL A 269 6.33 -44.23 28.42
CA VAL A 269 6.22 -42.80 28.77
C VAL A 269 5.27 -42.64 29.96
N PRO A 270 5.46 -41.63 30.83
CA PRO A 270 4.37 -40.66 30.96
C PRO A 270 4.84 -39.19 31.05
N SER A 271 3.88 -38.34 30.75
CA SER A 271 3.95 -36.90 30.55
C SER A 271 3.91 -36.07 31.85
N SER A 272 4.44 -34.85 31.71
CA SER A 272 4.07 -33.58 32.38
C SER A 272 4.28 -33.40 33.89
N SER A 273 5.05 -32.36 34.25
CA SER A 273 4.55 -31.25 35.07
C SER A 273 5.53 -30.07 35.13
N PHE A 274 4.93 -28.89 35.00
CA PHE A 274 5.34 -27.54 35.36
C PHE A 274 6.50 -27.37 36.36
N ALA A 275 7.43 -26.48 36.02
CA ALA A 275 8.07 -25.61 37.01
C ALA A 275 8.52 -24.29 36.35
N ALA A 276 7.91 -23.20 36.78
CA ALA A 276 8.29 -21.84 36.49
C ALA A 276 9.61 -21.48 37.20
N SER A 277 10.50 -20.74 36.54
CA SER A 277 11.58 -20.02 37.22
C SER A 277 11.80 -18.65 36.55
N ALA A 278 11.93 -17.65 37.41
CA ALA A 278 11.97 -16.22 37.14
C ALA A 278 13.27 -15.76 36.44
N PRO A 279 13.28 -14.55 35.83
CA PRO A 279 14.42 -14.06 35.05
C PRO A 279 15.50 -13.43 35.94
N PRO A 280 16.80 -13.50 35.57
CA PRO A 280 17.82 -12.72 36.25
C PRO A 280 17.88 -11.28 35.76
N SER A 281 18.12 -10.43 36.75
CA SER A 281 18.16 -8.97 36.82
C SER A 281 19.26 -8.27 36.01
N ILE A 282 18.92 -7.07 35.54
CA ILE A 282 19.77 -6.04 34.92
C ILE A 282 20.76 -5.46 35.95
N PRO A 283 22.05 -5.25 35.60
CA PRO A 283 22.86 -4.23 36.25
C PRO A 283 22.96 -2.96 35.38
N ASN A 284 22.65 -1.84 36.02
CA ASN A 284 22.72 -0.48 35.52
C ASN A 284 24.13 0.06 35.80
N LEU A 285 24.86 0.50 34.78
CA LEU A 285 26.15 1.20 34.94
C LEU A 285 26.13 2.53 34.19
N LYS A 286 26.30 3.59 34.97
CA LYS A 286 26.43 4.99 34.58
C LYS A 286 27.79 5.27 33.92
N ASN A 287 27.72 6.17 32.93
CA ASN A 287 28.65 7.27 32.59
C ASN A 287 30.09 7.01 32.06
N SER A 288 30.26 7.42 30.77
CA SER A 288 31.33 8.29 30.17
C SER A 288 32.67 7.66 29.73
N PRO A 289 33.45 8.29 28.81
CA PRO A 289 33.16 9.20 27.68
C PRO A 289 33.80 8.75 26.33
N ALA A 290 33.77 9.66 25.35
CA ALA A 290 34.13 9.55 23.93
C ALA A 290 35.62 9.31 23.55
N LEU A 291 35.81 9.03 22.25
CA LEU A 291 37.02 9.14 21.40
C LEU A 291 38.09 8.03 21.48
N SER A 292 38.20 7.22 20.41
CA SER A 292 39.39 7.23 19.53
C SER A 292 39.25 6.28 18.33
N LEU A 293 39.68 6.77 17.17
CA LEU A 293 39.87 6.08 15.90
C LEU A 293 40.83 4.88 16.00
N GLY A 294 40.60 3.83 15.20
CA GLY A 294 41.57 2.77 14.95
C GLY A 294 40.98 1.55 14.23
N GLN A 295 40.95 1.58 12.89
CA GLN A 295 40.66 0.44 12.00
C GLN A 295 41.70 -0.69 12.18
N PRO A 296 41.38 -1.97 11.89
CA PRO A 296 41.49 -2.43 10.50
C PRO A 296 40.37 -3.38 10.03
N PHE A 297 40.13 -3.29 8.71
CA PHE A 297 39.30 -4.18 7.89
C PHE A 297 39.50 -5.67 8.21
N VAL A 298 38.42 -6.36 8.54
CA VAL A 298 38.34 -7.82 8.46
C VAL A 298 37.38 -8.19 7.33
N SER A 299 37.92 -8.90 6.35
CA SER A 299 37.20 -9.46 5.22
C SER A 299 36.33 -10.64 5.67
N CYS A 300 35.01 -10.44 5.73
CA CYS A 300 34.08 -11.56 5.86
C CYS A 300 33.82 -12.18 4.49
N ARG A 301 34.42 -13.36 4.27
CA ARG A 301 34.05 -14.33 3.25
C ARG A 301 32.60 -14.79 3.45
N LEU A 302 31.84 -14.78 2.36
CA LEU A 302 30.77 -15.72 1.98
C LEU A 302 29.90 -16.32 3.11
N GLY A 303 28.64 -15.86 3.17
CA GLY A 303 27.51 -16.76 3.43
C GLY A 303 26.99 -16.86 4.86
N ALA A 304 26.48 -15.75 5.42
CA ALA A 304 25.42 -15.76 6.43
C ALA A 304 24.84 -14.33 6.53
N TRP A 305 23.59 -14.15 6.12
CA TRP A 305 22.94 -12.83 6.12
C TRP A 305 22.14 -12.66 7.41
N CYS A 306 22.58 -11.69 8.23
CA CYS A 306 21.68 -10.85 9.02
C CYS A 306 21.16 -9.72 8.13
#